data_AF-A0A7I8C202-F1
#
_entry.id   AF-A0A7I8C202-F1
#
_cell.length_a   1.000
_cell.length_b   1.000
_cell.length_c   1.000
_cell.angle_alpha   90.00
_cell.angle_beta   90.00
_cell.angle_gamma   90.00
#
_symmetry.space_group_name_H-M   'P 1'
#
loop_
_entity.id
_entity.type
_entity.pdbx_description
1 polymer ?
#
loop_
_entity_poly.entity_id
_entity_poly.type
_entity_poly.pdbx_seq_one_letter_code
_entity_poly.pdbx_strand_id
1 'polypeptide(L)'
;MCTRAVLGYHIAFREYSRYDVVKTIENALEPHRARMFTIAGLGYGPQDGFPSGRLPELAYVTWEWIKLDNAKANLARETLNSLCEFVGCVADAGPKYSPDERPYIERFFGTIANRLSSRLPGYTGAHPRDLRRALADPKGDLRLYVSLDELSELVEYSISRYNGTPHAGLNNARHSKRWNISCAANRRL
;
A
#
# COMPACT_ATOMS: atom_id res chain seq x y z
N MET A 1 -3.53 -3.59 -15.08
CA MET A 1 -2.51 -3.73 -14.02
C MET A 1 -1.75 -5.02 -14.21
N CYS A 2 -0.43 -4.96 -14.44
CA CYS A 2 0.39 -6.12 -14.80
C CYS A 2 1.19 -6.72 -13.63
N THR A 3 1.48 -5.96 -12.56
CA THR A 3 2.32 -6.41 -11.43
C THR A 3 1.65 -6.38 -10.07
N ARG A 4 0.43 -5.83 -9.85
CA ARG A 4 -0.26 -5.80 -8.53
C ARG A 4 0.56 -5.28 -7.34
N ALA A 5 1.72 -4.71 -7.57
CA ALA A 5 2.65 -4.39 -6.51
C ALA A 5 2.44 -2.95 -6.04
N VAL A 6 2.69 -2.72 -4.77
CA VAL A 6 2.52 -1.41 -4.14
C VAL A 6 3.74 -0.56 -4.46
N LEU A 7 3.50 0.60 -5.06
CA LEU A 7 4.55 1.55 -5.47
C LEU A 7 4.98 2.47 -4.32
N GLY A 8 4.01 2.90 -3.51
CA GLY A 8 4.21 3.75 -2.34
C GLY A 8 2.95 3.76 -1.46
N TYR A 9 3.06 4.33 -0.27
CA TYR A 9 1.96 4.42 0.69
C TYR A 9 2.12 5.67 1.58
N HIS A 10 1.03 6.06 2.24
CA HIS A 10 1.02 7.07 3.29
C HIS A 10 0.11 6.61 4.43
N ILE A 11 0.49 6.90 5.68
CA ILE A 11 -0.32 6.57 6.86
C ILE A 11 -0.93 7.87 7.38
N ALA A 12 -2.24 8.02 7.21
CA ALA A 12 -3.01 9.08 7.84
C ALA A 12 -3.46 8.62 9.24
N PHE A 13 -3.19 9.44 10.26
CA PHE A 13 -3.57 9.15 11.66
C PHE A 13 -4.95 9.68 12.04
N ARG A 14 -5.63 10.34 11.11
CA ARG A 14 -7.01 10.83 11.22
C ARG A 14 -7.77 10.39 9.98
N GLU A 15 -9.00 10.88 9.83
CA GLU A 15 -9.68 10.79 8.54
C GLU A 15 -8.80 11.41 7.45
N TYR A 16 -8.50 10.62 6.42
CA TYR A 16 -7.60 11.04 5.36
C TYR A 16 -8.23 12.16 4.53
N SER A 17 -7.38 13.08 4.10
CA SER A 17 -7.74 14.24 3.30
C SER A 17 -7.14 14.13 1.90
N ARG A 18 -7.47 15.10 1.04
CA ARG A 18 -6.83 15.27 -0.27
C ARG A 18 -5.30 15.36 -0.19
N TYR A 19 -4.75 15.93 0.87
CA TYR A 19 -3.30 16.09 1.02
C TYR A 19 -2.61 14.75 1.30
N ASP A 20 -3.28 13.85 2.02
CA ASP A 20 -2.79 12.49 2.25
C ASP A 20 -2.76 11.69 0.94
N VAL A 21 -3.73 11.93 0.05
CA VAL A 21 -3.74 11.32 -1.29
C VAL A 21 -2.59 11.86 -2.15
N VAL A 22 -2.40 13.18 -2.19
CA VAL A 22 -1.26 13.80 -2.88
C VAL A 22 0.06 13.27 -2.33
N LYS A 23 0.21 13.15 -1.01
CA LYS A 23 1.41 12.60 -0.40
C LYS A 23 1.62 11.12 -0.75
N THR A 24 0.55 10.35 -0.90
CA THR A 24 0.62 8.97 -1.37
C THR A 24 1.13 8.90 -2.81
N ILE A 25 0.68 9.82 -3.68
CA ILE A 25 1.14 9.91 -5.08
C ILE A 25 2.62 10.28 -5.12
N GLU A 26 3.05 11.28 -4.35
CA GLU A 26 4.47 11.64 -4.21
C GLU A 26 5.32 10.44 -3.77
N ASN A 27 4.90 9.75 -2.69
CA ASN A 27 5.60 8.58 -2.18
C ASN A 27 5.65 7.41 -3.18
N ALA A 28 4.71 7.33 -4.13
CA ALA A 28 4.72 6.33 -5.19
C ALA A 28 5.68 6.67 -6.34
N LEU A 29 5.97 7.95 -6.55
CA LEU A 29 6.89 8.44 -7.58
C LEU A 29 8.33 8.51 -7.07
N GLU A 30 8.53 8.96 -5.83
CA GLU A 30 9.86 9.08 -5.25
C GLU A 30 10.57 7.72 -5.11
N PRO A 31 11.90 7.66 -5.23
CA PRO A 31 12.65 6.46 -4.91
C PRO A 31 12.37 6.04 -3.47
N HIS A 32 11.88 4.80 -3.29
CA HIS A 32 11.53 4.30 -1.97
C HIS A 32 12.77 4.23 -1.09
N ARG A 33 12.72 4.89 0.07
CA ARG A 33 13.80 4.88 1.04
C ARG A 33 13.59 3.74 2.01
N ALA A 34 14.55 2.82 2.05
CA ALA A 34 14.53 1.72 3.02
C ALA A 34 14.47 2.29 4.44
N ARG A 35 13.55 1.76 5.24
CA ARG A 35 13.39 2.11 6.65
C ARG A 35 14.33 1.26 7.50
N MET A 36 14.85 1.84 8.56
CA MET A 36 15.50 1.07 9.63
C MET A 36 14.45 0.50 10.56
N PHE A 37 14.57 -0.79 10.89
CA PHE A 37 13.67 -1.44 11.84
C PHE A 37 14.30 -1.44 13.23
N THR A 38 13.54 -1.00 14.23
CA THR A 38 13.90 -1.06 15.64
C THR A 38 13.24 -2.26 16.33
N ILE A 39 12.11 -2.75 15.82
CA ILE A 39 11.44 -3.95 16.35
C ILE A 39 12.30 -5.18 16.04
N ALA A 40 12.69 -5.90 17.10
CA ALA A 40 13.53 -7.09 16.99
C ALA A 40 12.91 -8.16 16.07
N GLY A 41 13.71 -8.66 15.14
CA GLY A 41 13.29 -9.69 14.18
C GLY A 41 12.53 -9.18 12.95
N LEU A 42 12.27 -7.87 12.85
CA LEU A 42 11.81 -7.27 11.60
C LEU A 42 13.01 -6.92 10.72
N GLY A 43 12.81 -7.09 9.42
CA GLY A 43 13.81 -6.79 8.41
C GLY A 43 13.30 -7.15 7.03
N TYR A 44 13.93 -6.58 6.00
CA TYR A 44 13.63 -6.95 4.63
C TYR A 44 14.21 -8.34 4.32
N GLY A 45 13.37 -9.24 3.79
CA GLY A 45 13.84 -10.47 3.17
C GLY A 45 14.49 -10.24 1.80
N PRO A 46 15.15 -11.27 1.23
CA PRO A 46 15.85 -11.15 -0.06
C PRO A 46 14.97 -10.71 -1.24
N GLN A 47 13.65 -10.95 -1.15
CA GLN A 47 12.68 -10.60 -2.19
C GLN A 47 11.75 -9.45 -1.78
N ASP A 48 11.83 -8.99 -0.54
CA ASP A 48 10.92 -7.98 -0.01
C ASP A 48 11.34 -6.58 -0.48
N GLY A 49 10.43 -5.63 -0.49
CA GLY A 49 10.75 -4.22 -0.73
C GLY A 49 9.86 -3.59 -1.77
N PHE A 50 10.24 -2.40 -2.18
CA PHE A 50 9.51 -1.60 -3.15
C PHE A 50 10.24 -1.59 -4.48
N PRO A 51 9.50 -1.48 -5.59
CA PRO A 51 10.10 -1.46 -6.93
C PRO A 51 11.23 -0.46 -7.09
N SER A 52 10.96 0.82 -6.79
CA SER A 52 11.94 1.89 -6.96
C SER A 52 13.14 1.75 -6.02
N GLY A 53 12.97 1.05 -4.89
CA GLY A 53 14.08 0.71 -3.99
C GLY A 53 14.94 -0.47 -4.49
N ARG A 54 14.44 -1.32 -5.38
CA ARG A 54 15.20 -2.45 -5.97
C ARG A 54 15.72 -2.15 -7.37
N LEU A 55 15.02 -1.29 -8.10
CA LEU A 55 15.30 -0.89 -9.48
C LEU A 55 15.24 0.65 -9.52
N PRO A 56 16.39 1.33 -9.31
CA PRO A 56 16.45 2.79 -9.27
C PRO A 56 15.92 3.46 -10.54
N GLU A 57 15.95 2.79 -11.68
CA GLU A 57 15.39 3.26 -12.95
C GLU A 57 13.86 3.43 -12.94
N LEU A 58 13.19 2.90 -11.92
CA LEU A 58 11.75 3.08 -11.70
C LEU A 58 11.42 4.31 -10.84
N ALA A 59 12.42 5.01 -10.33
CA ALA A 59 12.21 6.28 -9.64
C ALA A 59 11.68 7.33 -10.62
N TYR A 60 10.69 8.11 -10.16
CA TYR A 60 10.01 9.19 -10.89
C TYR A 60 9.27 8.75 -12.15
N VAL A 61 9.14 7.45 -12.37
CA VAL A 61 8.39 6.90 -13.49
C VAL A 61 6.90 7.11 -13.26
N THR A 62 6.25 7.78 -14.20
CA THR A 62 4.81 8.04 -14.18
C THR A 62 4.02 6.92 -14.85
N TRP A 63 2.70 6.97 -14.70
CA TRP A 63 1.76 6.02 -15.30
C TRP A 63 0.76 6.76 -16.17
N GLU A 64 0.17 6.07 -17.14
CA GLU A 64 -0.78 6.70 -18.07
C GLU A 64 -2.21 6.75 -17.53
N TRP A 65 -2.57 5.80 -16.65
CA TRP A 65 -3.93 5.64 -16.14
C TRP A 65 -3.92 5.30 -14.65
N ILE A 66 -4.81 5.93 -13.89
CA ILE A 66 -5.07 5.61 -12.49
C ILE A 66 -6.55 5.39 -12.25
N LYS A 67 -6.89 4.31 -11.54
CA LYS A 67 -8.26 4.07 -11.08
C LYS A 67 -8.41 4.53 -9.63
N LEU A 68 -9.32 5.46 -9.39
CA LEU A 68 -9.65 6.02 -8.08
C LEU A 68 -11.02 5.53 -7.63
N ASP A 69 -11.28 5.44 -6.33
CA ASP A 69 -12.68 5.32 -5.89
C ASP A 69 -13.37 6.70 -5.94
N ASN A 70 -14.69 6.71 -5.74
CA ASN A 70 -15.49 7.93 -5.76
C ASN A 70 -15.45 8.73 -4.44
N ALA A 71 -14.45 8.52 -3.57
CA ALA A 71 -14.31 9.30 -2.34
C ALA A 71 -13.96 10.76 -2.63
N LYS A 72 -14.48 11.68 -1.80
CA LYS A 72 -14.33 13.13 -1.98
C LYS A 72 -12.86 13.59 -2.03
N ALA A 73 -11.99 12.96 -1.23
CA ALA A 73 -10.56 13.29 -1.21
C ALA A 73 -9.85 12.87 -2.50
N ASN A 74 -10.25 11.76 -3.11
CA ASN A 74 -9.69 11.28 -4.39
C ASN A 74 -10.16 12.15 -5.56
N LEU A 75 -11.38 12.69 -5.49
CA LEU A 75 -11.95 13.59 -6.49
C LEU A 75 -11.69 15.08 -6.22
N ALA A 76 -10.92 15.41 -5.18
CA ALA A 76 -10.59 16.79 -4.87
C ALA A 76 -9.71 17.39 -5.98
N ARG A 77 -9.88 18.68 -6.24
CA ARG A 77 -9.15 19.40 -7.29
C ARG A 77 -7.64 19.26 -7.14
N GLU A 78 -7.12 19.35 -5.91
CA GLU A 78 -5.68 19.24 -5.64
C GLU A 78 -5.16 17.84 -6.01
N THR A 79 -5.94 16.79 -5.75
CA THR A 79 -5.63 15.41 -6.13
C THR A 79 -5.65 15.25 -7.65
N LEU A 80 -6.72 15.70 -8.30
CA LEU A 80 -6.87 15.59 -9.75
C LEU A 80 -5.81 16.39 -10.51
N ASN A 81 -5.45 17.59 -10.03
CA ASN A 81 -4.37 18.39 -10.61
C ASN A 81 -3.03 17.66 -10.48
N SER A 82 -2.74 17.08 -9.31
CA SER A 82 -1.51 16.30 -9.12
C SER A 82 -1.43 15.12 -10.09
N LEU A 83 -2.55 14.46 -10.38
CA LEU A 83 -2.60 13.32 -11.28
C LEU A 83 -2.57 13.70 -12.77
N CYS A 84 -3.41 14.65 -13.17
CA CYS A 84 -3.60 15.00 -14.57
C CYS A 84 -2.54 15.96 -15.09
N GLU A 85 -2.11 16.94 -14.27
CA GLU A 85 -1.16 17.97 -14.70
C GLU A 85 0.29 17.60 -14.39
N PHE A 86 0.55 17.04 -13.20
CA PHE A 86 1.93 16.73 -12.79
C PHE A 86 2.35 15.31 -13.21
N VAL A 87 1.56 14.29 -12.90
CA VAL A 87 1.86 12.91 -13.35
C VAL A 87 1.58 12.73 -14.85
N GLY A 88 0.65 13.50 -15.41
CA GLY A 88 0.24 13.39 -16.81
C GLY A 88 -0.62 12.16 -17.10
N CYS A 89 -1.36 11.68 -16.09
CA CYS A 89 -2.17 10.47 -16.19
C CYS A 89 -3.66 10.77 -16.28
N VAL A 90 -4.43 9.82 -16.82
CA VAL A 90 -5.89 9.87 -16.82
C VAL A 90 -6.42 9.27 -15.52
N ALA A 91 -7.20 10.05 -14.77
CA ALA A 91 -7.91 9.60 -13.57
C ALA A 91 -9.31 9.06 -13.91
N ASP A 92 -9.55 7.79 -13.62
CA ASP A 92 -10.83 7.11 -13.81
C ASP A 92 -11.42 6.68 -12.46
N ALA A 93 -12.52 7.32 -12.06
CA ALA A 93 -13.21 6.98 -10.80
C ALA A 93 -14.16 5.76 -10.94
N GLY A 94 -14.40 5.29 -12.16
CA GLY A 94 -15.42 4.29 -12.47
C GLY A 94 -16.85 4.78 -12.19
N PRO A 95 -17.87 4.01 -12.63
CA PRO A 95 -19.26 4.32 -12.34
C PRO A 95 -19.54 4.24 -10.83
N LYS A 96 -20.38 5.14 -10.32
CA LYS A 96 -20.84 5.10 -8.93
C LYS A 96 -21.64 3.81 -8.71
N TYR A 97 -21.46 3.17 -7.55
CA TYR A 97 -22.19 1.98 -7.10
C TYR A 97 -21.93 0.69 -7.88
N SER A 98 -20.72 0.50 -8.41
CA SER A 98 -20.26 -0.79 -8.97
C SER A 98 -19.07 -1.34 -8.14
N PRO A 99 -19.33 -2.05 -7.01
CA PRO A 99 -18.29 -2.52 -6.09
C PRO A 99 -17.35 -3.58 -6.69
N ASP A 100 -17.84 -4.33 -7.68
CA ASP A 100 -17.24 -5.59 -8.13
C ASP A 100 -16.00 -5.45 -9.04
N GLU A 101 -15.57 -4.22 -9.36
CA GLU A 101 -14.49 -4.03 -10.33
C GLU A 101 -13.06 -4.24 -9.79
N ARG A 102 -12.88 -4.51 -8.48
CA ARG A 102 -11.55 -4.44 -7.83
C ARG A 102 -11.20 -5.59 -6.87
N PRO A 103 -11.40 -6.87 -7.24
CA PRO A 103 -11.14 -8.02 -6.35
C PRO A 103 -9.69 -8.14 -5.87
N TYR A 104 -8.74 -7.55 -6.58
CA TYR A 104 -7.32 -7.54 -6.18
C TYR A 104 -7.02 -6.52 -5.07
N ILE A 105 -7.76 -5.41 -5.01
CA ILE A 105 -7.63 -4.41 -3.94
C ILE A 105 -8.18 -4.97 -2.64
N GLU A 106 -9.35 -5.61 -2.68
CA GLU A 106 -9.92 -6.30 -1.51
C GLU A 106 -9.01 -7.42 -1.02
N ARG A 107 -8.44 -8.22 -1.93
CA ARG A 107 -7.47 -9.25 -1.56
C ARG A 107 -6.20 -8.65 -0.94
N PHE A 108 -5.73 -7.51 -1.42
CA PHE A 108 -4.62 -6.78 -0.82
C PHE A 108 -4.96 -6.35 0.62
N PHE A 109 -6.07 -5.63 0.81
CA PHE A 109 -6.50 -5.18 2.14
C PHE A 109 -6.75 -6.36 3.08
N GLY A 110 -7.36 -7.45 2.60
CA GLY A 110 -7.53 -8.68 3.36
C GLY A 110 -6.19 -9.34 3.72
N THR A 111 -5.17 -9.26 2.86
CA THR A 111 -3.83 -9.78 3.16
C THR A 111 -3.14 -8.94 4.23
N ILE A 112 -3.21 -7.62 4.13
CA ILE A 112 -2.64 -6.70 5.12
C ILE A 112 -3.37 -6.86 6.45
N ALA A 113 -4.71 -6.86 6.47
CA ALA A 113 -5.50 -7.05 7.69
C ALA A 113 -5.19 -8.37 8.40
N ASN A 114 -5.05 -9.48 7.65
CA ASN A 114 -4.72 -10.78 8.23
C ASN A 114 -3.27 -10.86 8.74
N ARG A 115 -2.32 -10.18 8.10
CA ARG A 115 -0.90 -10.26 8.49
C ARG A 115 -0.51 -9.25 9.56
N LEU A 116 -1.15 -8.09 9.57
CA LEU A 116 -0.84 -6.96 10.44
C LEU A 116 -1.94 -6.72 11.46
N SER A 117 -3.10 -6.21 11.02
CA SER A 117 -4.15 -5.69 11.91
C SER A 117 -4.70 -6.73 12.88
N SER A 118 -4.84 -8.00 12.45
CA SER A 118 -5.35 -9.08 13.30
C SER A 118 -4.37 -9.54 14.39
N ARG A 119 -3.14 -9.04 14.38
CA ARG A 119 -2.08 -9.35 15.35
C ARG A 119 -1.75 -8.16 16.26
N LEU A 120 -2.34 -6.99 16.00
CA LEU A 120 -2.12 -5.80 16.82
C LEU A 120 -3.04 -5.85 18.06
N PRO A 121 -2.53 -5.42 19.23
CA PRO A 121 -3.35 -5.21 20.42
C PRO A 121 -4.49 -4.22 20.14
N GLY A 122 -5.69 -4.52 20.64
CA GLY A 122 -6.91 -3.78 20.36
C GLY A 122 -7.65 -4.20 19.09
N TYR A 123 -7.25 -5.30 18.41
CA TYR A 123 -7.96 -5.81 17.24
C TYR A 123 -9.43 -6.14 17.57
N THR A 124 -10.36 -5.55 16.82
CA THR A 124 -11.81 -5.61 17.08
C THR A 124 -12.50 -6.86 16.49
N GLY A 125 -11.77 -7.70 15.75
CA GLY A 125 -12.29 -8.93 15.15
C GLY A 125 -13.03 -8.72 13.83
N ALA A 126 -13.09 -9.75 13.00
CA ALA A 126 -13.97 -9.77 11.83
C ALA A 126 -15.45 -10.02 12.20
N HIS A 127 -15.71 -10.61 13.38
CA HIS A 127 -17.04 -10.86 13.95
C HIS A 127 -16.95 -10.88 15.48
N PRO A 128 -18.05 -10.60 16.23
CA PRO A 128 -18.11 -10.68 17.70
C PRO A 128 -17.51 -11.90 18.41
N ARG A 129 -17.34 -13.05 17.73
CA ARG A 129 -16.79 -14.31 18.29
C ARG A 129 -15.38 -14.62 17.81
N ASP A 130 -14.71 -13.66 17.18
CA ASP A 130 -13.36 -13.85 16.68
C ASP A 130 -12.39 -14.08 17.86
N LEU A 131 -11.77 -15.26 17.90
CA LEU A 131 -10.81 -15.62 18.95
C LEU A 131 -9.63 -14.65 18.99
N ARG A 132 -9.23 -14.09 17.85
CA ARG A 132 -8.12 -13.12 17.78
C ARG A 132 -8.47 -11.82 18.48
N ARG A 133 -9.74 -11.41 18.46
CA ARG A 133 -10.22 -10.24 19.23
C ARG A 133 -10.05 -10.46 20.72
N ALA A 134 -10.46 -11.63 21.22
CA ALA A 134 -10.34 -11.97 22.64
C ALA A 134 -8.88 -12.04 23.10
N LEU A 135 -7.97 -12.51 22.23
CA LEU A 135 -6.54 -12.59 22.51
C LEU A 135 -5.80 -11.25 22.35
N ALA A 136 -6.35 -10.32 21.57
CA ALA A 136 -5.75 -9.02 21.32
C ALA A 136 -6.19 -7.93 22.33
N ASP A 137 -7.08 -8.23 23.27
CA ASP A 137 -7.53 -7.26 24.28
C ASP A 137 -6.38 -6.91 25.24
N PRO A 138 -5.91 -5.66 25.26
CA PRO A 138 -4.81 -5.26 26.15
C PRO A 138 -5.22 -5.21 27.62
N LYS A 139 -6.51 -5.34 27.97
CA LYS A 139 -7.04 -5.26 29.35
C LYS A 139 -6.57 -4.04 30.13
N GLY A 140 -6.32 -2.93 29.43
CA GLY A 140 -5.81 -1.68 30.00
C GLY A 140 -4.29 -1.60 30.21
N ASP A 141 -3.52 -2.61 29.81
CA ASP A 141 -2.05 -2.56 29.88
C ASP A 141 -1.47 -1.69 28.76
N LEU A 142 -1.10 -0.46 29.11
CA LEU A 142 -0.56 0.53 28.19
C LEU A 142 0.75 0.08 27.51
N ARG A 143 1.48 -0.88 28.08
CA ARG A 143 2.72 -1.42 27.50
C ARG A 143 2.48 -2.30 26.27
N LEU A 144 1.24 -2.73 26.07
CA LEU A 144 0.84 -3.50 24.89
C LEU A 144 0.45 -2.59 23.72
N TYR A 145 0.41 -1.27 23.88
CA TYR A 145 0.13 -0.37 22.76
C TYR A 145 1.36 -0.23 21.88
N VAL A 146 1.12 -0.19 20.58
CA VAL A 146 2.14 0.01 19.56
C VAL A 146 2.29 1.51 19.31
N SER A 147 3.52 2.01 19.39
CA SER A 147 3.82 3.41 19.06
C SER A 147 3.61 3.68 17.57
N LEU A 148 3.52 4.96 17.19
CA LEU A 148 3.35 5.34 15.78
C LEU A 148 4.53 4.91 14.91
N ASP A 149 5.75 4.94 15.46
CA ASP A 149 6.95 4.49 14.76
C ASP A 149 6.95 2.97 14.56
N GLU A 150 6.59 2.21 15.59
CA GLU A 150 6.45 0.75 15.48
C GLU A 150 5.33 0.36 14.50
N LEU A 151 4.20 1.09 14.50
CA LEU A 151 3.14 0.86 13.52
C LEU A 151 3.63 1.14 12.09
N SER A 152 4.42 2.22 11.91
CA SER A 152 5.01 2.57 10.63
C SER A 152 5.99 1.50 10.14
N GLU A 153 6.81 0.95 11.04
CA GLU A 153 7.69 -0.19 10.75
C GLU A 153 6.90 -1.44 10.35
N LEU A 154 5.83 -1.76 11.08
CA LEU A 154 5.02 -2.94 10.79
C LEU A 154 4.28 -2.83 9.45
N VAL A 155 3.81 -1.64 9.09
CA VAL A 155 3.21 -1.36 7.77
C VAL A 155 4.25 -1.49 6.66
N GLU A 156 5.42 -0.87 6.81
CA GLU A 156 6.54 -0.97 5.87
C GLU A 156 6.94 -2.43 5.62
N TYR A 157 7.13 -3.20 6.71
CA TYR A 157 7.43 -4.63 6.64
C TYR A 157 6.31 -5.42 5.95
N SER A 158 5.05 -5.13 6.26
CA SER A 158 3.91 -5.84 5.67
C SER A 158 3.78 -5.61 4.17
N ILE A 159 3.97 -4.37 3.71
CA ILE A 159 3.88 -3.99 2.29
C ILE A 159 5.09 -4.52 1.52
N SER A 160 6.31 -4.32 2.05
CA SER A 160 7.54 -4.82 1.41
C SER A 160 7.49 -6.34 1.24
N ARG A 161 7.00 -7.06 2.24
CA ARG A 161 6.78 -8.51 2.15
C ARG A 161 5.67 -8.89 1.19
N TYR A 162 4.56 -8.14 1.13
CA TYR A 162 3.52 -8.36 0.12
C TYR A 162 4.11 -8.28 -1.30
N ASN A 163 4.90 -7.25 -1.58
CA ASN A 163 5.60 -7.07 -2.85
C ASN A 163 6.60 -8.21 -3.14
N GLY A 164 7.20 -8.81 -2.11
CA GLY A 164 8.08 -9.98 -2.27
C GLY A 164 7.34 -11.31 -2.47
N THR A 165 6.04 -11.40 -2.16
CA THR A 165 5.29 -12.66 -2.25
C THR A 165 4.75 -12.93 -3.67
N PRO A 166 4.84 -14.16 -4.19
CA PRO A 166 4.17 -14.55 -5.42
C PRO A 166 2.64 -14.48 -5.28
N HIS A 167 1.93 -14.07 -6.34
CA HIS A 167 0.46 -14.08 -6.37
C HIS A 167 -0.08 -15.09 -7.37
N ALA A 168 -0.97 -15.98 -6.90
CA ALA A 168 -1.57 -17.05 -7.70
C ALA A 168 -2.30 -16.54 -8.96
N GLY A 169 -2.92 -15.34 -8.90
CA GLY A 169 -3.59 -14.72 -10.06
C GLY A 169 -2.66 -14.13 -11.12
N LEU A 170 -1.33 -14.34 -10.99
CA LEU A 170 -0.30 -13.95 -11.95
C LEU A 170 0.55 -15.17 -12.38
N ASN A 171 -0.06 -16.36 -12.41
CA ASN A 171 0.60 -17.62 -12.77
C ASN A 171 1.80 -17.97 -11.85
N ASN A 172 1.69 -17.63 -10.56
CA ASN A 172 2.77 -17.77 -9.55
C ASN A 172 4.09 -17.04 -9.88
N ALA A 173 4.07 -16.07 -10.80
CA ALA A 173 5.24 -15.24 -11.05
C ALA A 173 5.51 -14.29 -9.86
N ARG A 174 6.79 -14.13 -9.52
CA ARG A 174 7.28 -13.17 -8.51
C ARG A 174 7.30 -11.76 -9.09
N HIS A 175 6.87 -10.76 -8.31
CA HIS A 175 6.92 -9.35 -8.74
C HIS A 175 8.33 -8.88 -9.07
N SER A 176 9.33 -9.31 -8.27
CA SER A 176 10.74 -8.96 -8.43
C SER A 176 11.27 -9.21 -9.86
N LYS A 177 10.76 -10.25 -10.54
CA LYS A 177 11.16 -10.61 -11.91
C LYS A 177 10.36 -9.92 -13.02
N ARG A 178 9.18 -9.33 -12.71
CA ARG A 178 8.29 -8.70 -13.70
C ARG A 178 8.37 -7.17 -13.73
N TRP A 179 8.96 -6.53 -12.72
CA TRP A 179 9.22 -5.09 -12.76
C TRP A 179 9.94 -4.67 -14.05
N ASN A 180 10.93 -5.45 -14.49
CA ASN A 180 11.66 -5.22 -15.75
C ASN A 180 10.80 -5.33 -17.01
N ILE A 181 9.71 -6.11 -16.98
CA ILE A 181 8.89 -6.43 -18.17
C ILE A 181 7.65 -5.54 -18.27
N SER A 182 7.14 -5.04 -17.14
CA SER A 182 5.90 -4.24 -17.12
C SER A 182 6.13 -2.73 -17.09
N CYS A 183 7.31 -2.26 -16.71
CA CYS A 183 7.64 -0.84 -16.62
C CYS A 183 8.19 -0.29 -17.94
N ALA A 184 7.65 -0.72 -19.08
CA ALA A 184 7.68 0.08 -20.31
C ALA A 184 6.81 1.32 -20.09
N ALA A 185 7.32 2.22 -19.25
CA ALA A 185 6.68 3.44 -18.85
C ALA A 185 7.24 4.57 -19.70
N ASN A 186 6.35 5.49 -20.04
CA ASN A 186 6.61 6.68 -20.84
C ASN A 186 7.70 7.53 -20.14
N ARG A 187 8.98 7.33 -20.48
CA ARG A 187 10.02 8.33 -20.19
C ARG A 187 9.73 9.52 -21.09
N ARG A 188 8.91 10.45 -20.62
CA ARG A 188 8.87 11.79 -21.19
C ARG A 188 9.93 12.64 -20.49
N LEU A 189 11.18 12.44 -20.90
CA LEU A 189 12.24 13.44 -20.95
C LEU A 189 13.11 13.14 -22.17
#